data_AF-A0A4R4DMX1-F1
#
_entry.id   AF-A0A4R4DMX1-F1
#
_cell.length_a   1.000
_cell.length_b   1.000
_cell.length_c   1.000
_cell.angle_alpha   90.00
_cell.angle_beta   90.00
_cell.angle_gamma   90.00
#
_symmetry.space_group_name_H-M   'P 1'
#
loop_
_entity.id
_entity.type
_entity.pdbx_description
1 polymer ?
#
loop_
_entity_poly.entity_id
_entity_poly.type
_entity_poly.pdbx_seq_one_letter_code
_entity_poly.pdbx_strand_id
1 'polypeptide(L)' 'MPDLPLPPLIGSARPTGPEVQRAAHRLRRALARSCPPESALLDLQAYLVALRPGLPRVLAREQAEAILAAIGGPPPASAA' A
#
# COMPACT_ATOMS: atom_id res chain seq x y z
N MET A 1 40.36 6.84 6.22
CA MET A 1 39.18 6.39 6.97
C MET A 1 38.14 5.99 5.93
N PRO A 2 37.81 4.70 5.76
CA PRO A 2 36.78 4.33 4.79
C PRO A 2 35.42 4.67 5.40
N ASP A 3 34.76 5.66 4.80
CA ASP A 3 33.33 5.91 4.99
C ASP A 3 32.58 4.63 4.62
N LEU A 4 32.08 3.95 5.65
CA LEU A 4 31.15 2.84 5.51
C LEU A 4 29.88 3.37 4.84
N PRO A 5 29.50 2.88 3.64
CA PRO A 5 28.21 3.26 3.07
C PRO A 5 27.11 2.75 4.01
N LEU A 6 26.34 3.69 4.57
CA LEU A 6 25.13 3.41 5.33
C LEU A 6 24.22 2.47 4.51
N PRO A 7 23.64 1.41 5.12
CA PRO A 7 22.68 0.56 4.42
C PRO A 7 21.51 1.44 3.95
N PRO A 8 21.03 1.28 2.70
CA PRO A 8 19.92 2.08 2.21
C PRO A 8 18.73 1.86 3.13
N LEU A 9 18.27 2.95 3.73
CA LEU A 9 17.04 2.99 4.51
C LEU A 9 15.95 2.28 3.71
N ILE A 10 15.46 1.18 4.26
CA ILE A 10 14.26 0.46 3.84
C ILE A 10 13.09 1.45 4.04
N GLY A 11 12.91 2.38 3.10
CA GLY A 11 12.02 3.52 3.30
C GLY A 11 11.76 4.39 2.06
N SER A 12 12.43 4.12 0.94
CA SER A 12 12.27 4.92 -0.30
C SER A 12 12.18 4.09 -1.57
N ALA A 13 12.08 2.75 -1.46
CA ALA A 13 11.53 1.96 -2.54
C ALA A 13 10.01 2.14 -2.53
N ARG A 14 9.55 3.25 -3.12
CA ARG A 14 8.18 3.36 -3.63
C ARG A 14 7.86 2.00 -4.24
N PRO A 15 6.82 1.28 -3.82
CA PRO A 15 6.62 -0.08 -4.26
C PRO A 15 6.40 -0.07 -5.80
N THR A 16 7.47 -0.25 -6.57
CA THR A 16 7.52 -0.07 -8.02
C THR A 16 7.45 -1.43 -8.69
N GLY A 17 6.35 -2.14 -8.43
CA GLY A 17 6.01 -3.38 -9.12
C GLY A 17 4.78 -3.21 -10.01
N PRO A 18 4.64 -3.98 -11.10
CA PRO A 18 3.41 -3.98 -11.89
C PRO A 18 2.18 -4.34 -11.05
N GLU A 19 2.36 -5.14 -10.00
CA GLU A 19 1.34 -5.51 -9.02
C GLU A 19 0.83 -4.30 -8.23
N VAL A 20 1.74 -3.39 -7.88
CA VAL A 20 1.43 -2.18 -7.10
C VAL A 20 0.70 -1.16 -7.97
N GLN A 21 1.08 -1.05 -9.24
CA GLN A 21 0.35 -0.22 -10.20
C GLN A 21 -1.08 -0.75 -10.43
N ARG A 22 -1.26 -2.07 -10.52
CA ARG A 22 -2.59 -2.71 -10.61
C ARG A 22 -3.40 -2.50 -9.33
N ALA A 23 -2.77 -2.62 -8.17
CA ALA A 23 -3.36 -2.36 -6.86
C ALA A 23 -3.84 -0.90 -6.74
N ALA A 24 -2.99 0.06 -7.11
CA ALA A 24 -3.31 1.48 -7.16
C ALA A 24 -4.46 1.80 -8.13
N HIS A 25 -4.47 1.17 -9.31
CA HIS A 25 -5.55 1.34 -10.29
C HIS A 25 -6.90 0.80 -9.76
N ARG A 26 -6.90 -0.37 -9.12
CA ARG A 26 -8.10 -0.93 -8.47
C ARG A 26 -8.62 -0.02 -7.37
N LEU A 27 -7.73 0.47 -6.51
CA LEU A 27 -8.08 1.40 -5.43
C LEU A 27 -8.69 2.70 -5.98
N ARG A 28 -8.08 3.30 -7.01
CA ARG A 28 -8.64 4.48 -7.70
C ARG A 28 -10.04 4.23 -8.26
N ARG A 29 -10.26 3.07 -8.89
CA ARG A 29 -11.60 2.71 -9.41
C ARG A 29 -12.63 2.48 -8.31
N ALA A 30 -12.22 1.91 -7.17
CA ALA A 30 -13.11 1.74 -6.02
C ALA A 30 -13.52 3.09 -5.44
N LEU A 31 -12.55 3.99 -5.22
CA LEU A 31 -12.81 5.34 -4.72
C LEU A 31 -13.68 6.17 -5.69
N ALA A 32 -13.47 6.03 -7.01
CA ALA A 32 -14.29 6.69 -8.02
C ALA A 32 -15.75 6.22 -8.05
N ARG A 33 -16.05 5.03 -7.48
CA ARG A 33 -17.41 4.49 -7.33
C ARG A 33 -18.05 4.88 -5.99
N SER A 34 -17.50 5.87 -5.28
CA SER A 34 -17.92 6.27 -3.94
C SER A 34 -17.83 5.14 -2.90
N CYS A 35 -16.96 4.15 -3.14
CA CYS A 35 -16.69 3.11 -2.16
C CYS A 35 -15.95 3.75 -0.97
N PRO A 36 -16.34 3.44 0.29
CA PRO A 36 -15.63 3.94 1.45
C PRO A 36 -14.15 3.59 1.37
N PRO A 37 -13.25 4.53 1.74
CA PRO A 37 -11.80 4.28 1.68
C PRO A 37 -11.39 3.07 2.52
N GLU A 38 -12.10 2.83 3.63
CA GLU A 38 -11.87 1.69 4.51
C GLU A 38 -12.21 0.35 3.84
N SER A 39 -13.35 0.25 3.16
CA SER A 39 -13.73 -0.94 2.38
C SER A 39 -12.76 -1.19 1.23
N ALA A 40 -12.35 -0.13 0.53
CA ALA A 40 -11.40 -0.24 -0.57
C ALA A 40 -10.00 -0.69 -0.09
N LEU A 41 -9.58 -0.29 1.12
CA LEU A 41 -8.35 -0.75 1.75
C LEU A 41 -8.42 -2.22 2.17
N LEU A 42 -9.56 -2.69 2.69
CA LEU A 42 -9.75 -4.11 3.04
C LEU A 42 -9.68 -5.00 1.79
N ASP A 43 -10.34 -4.59 0.71
CA ASP A 43 -10.24 -5.28 -0.59
C ASP A 43 -8.79 -5.30 -1.11
N LEU A 44 -8.07 -4.19 -0.96
CA LEU A 44 -6.68 -4.10 -1.38
C LEU A 44 -5.76 -4.99 -0.53
N GLN A 45 -5.99 -5.04 0.78
CA GLN A 45 -5.27 -5.92 1.70
C GLN A 45 -5.49 -7.39 1.32
N ALA A 46 -6.74 -7.79 1.09
CA ALA A 46 -7.07 -9.16 0.67
C ALA A 46 -6.39 -9.52 -0.66
N TYR A 47 -6.37 -8.58 -1.61
CA TYR A 47 -5.69 -8.74 -2.89
C TYR A 47 -4.17 -8.94 -2.72
N LEU A 48 -3.52 -8.15 -1.85
CA LEU A 48 -2.08 -8.28 -1.57
C LEU A 48 -1.74 -9.61 -0.89
N VAL A 49 -2.58 -10.06 0.05
CA VAL A 49 -2.42 -11.37 0.71
C VAL A 49 -2.58 -12.51 -0.29
N ALA A 50 -3.53 -12.40 -1.23
CA ALA A 50 -3.73 -13.40 -2.27
C ALA A 50 -2.57 -13.49 -3.27
N LEU A 51 -1.93 -12.35 -3.60
CA LEU A 51 -0.75 -12.33 -4.46
C LEU A 51 0.51 -12.89 -3.77
N ARG A 52 0.63 -12.69 -2.46
CA ARG A 52 1.79 -13.11 -1.67
C ARG A 52 1.35 -14.04 -0.53
N PRO A 53 1.11 -15.33 -0.82
CA PRO A 53 0.78 -16.30 0.22
C PRO A 53 1.94 -16.35 1.24
N GLY A 54 1.63 -15.96 2.49
CA GLY A 54 2.62 -15.79 3.56
C GLY A 54 2.88 -14.33 3.97
N LEU A 55 2.33 -13.34 3.25
CA LEU A 55 2.37 -11.94 3.68
C LEU A 55 1.47 -11.74 4.92
N PRO A 56 2.03 -11.29 6.07
CA PRO A 56 1.23 -10.98 7.25
C PRO A 56 0.17 -9.91 6.92
N ARG A 57 -1.04 -10.09 7.46
CA ARG A 57 -2.14 -9.15 7.25
C ARG A 57 -1.80 -7.71 7.66
N VAL A 58 -1.01 -7.55 8.72
CA VAL A 58 -0.53 -6.24 9.19
C VAL A 58 0.34 -5.56 8.11
N LEU A 59 1.32 -6.27 7.56
CA LEU A 59 2.17 -5.74 6.49
C LEU A 59 1.40 -5.50 5.18
N ALA A 60 0.41 -6.35 4.87
CA ALA A 60 -0.48 -6.12 3.74
C ALA A 60 -1.34 -4.85 3.91
N ARG A 61 -1.75 -4.55 5.16
CA ARG A 61 -2.49 -3.32 5.48
C ARG A 61 -1.60 -2.09 5.33
N GLU A 62 -0.41 -2.11 5.90
CA GLU A 62 0.57 -1.01 5.75
C GLU A 62 0.88 -0.71 4.28
N GLN A 63 1.02 -1.76 3.45
CA GLN A 63 1.20 -1.60 2.00
C GLN A 63 -0.03 -0.99 1.32
N ALA A 64 -1.25 -1.43 1.68
CA ALA A 64 -2.48 -0.87 1.13
C ALA A 64 -2.61 0.63 1.47
N GLU A 65 -2.26 1.01 2.70
CA GLU A 65 -2.26 2.40 3.16
C GLU A 65 -1.19 3.24 2.46
N ALA A 66 0.01 2.71 2.29
CA ALA A 66 1.08 3.36 1.52
C ALA A 66 0.65 3.60 0.06
N ILE A 67 -0.09 2.66 -0.54
CA ILE A 67 -0.65 2.82 -1.89
C ILE A 67 -1.73 3.91 -1.91
N LEU A 68 -2.62 3.95 -0.92
CA LEU A 68 -3.65 5.00 -0.80
C LEU A 68 -3.02 6.39 -0.68
N ALA A 69 -2.01 6.54 0.18
CA ALA A 69 -1.25 7.77 0.32
C ALA A 69 -0.54 8.16 -0.99
N ALA A 70 0.08 7.20 -1.68
CA ALA A 70 0.80 7.44 -2.93
C ALA A 70 -0.10 7.89 -4.09
N ILE A 71 -1.39 7.53 -4.10
CA ILE A 71 -2.34 7.97 -5.13
C ILE A 71 -3.04 9.29 -4.80
N GLY A 72 -2.75 9.89 -3.64
CA GLY A 72 -3.38 11.12 -3.15
C GLY A 72 -4.75 10.90 -2.52
N GLY A 73 -5.06 9.68 -2.06
CA GLY A 73 -6.28 9.40 -1.32
C GLY A 73 -6.26 10.06 0.06
N PRO A 74 -7.43 10.32 0.68
CA PRO A 74 -7.48 10.78 2.06
C PRO A 74 -6.76 9.77 2.95
N PRO A 75 -6.02 10.20 4.00
CA PRO A 75 -5.48 9.26 4.97
C PRO A 75 -6.63 8.38 5.47
N PRO A 76 -6.40 7.07 5.71
CA PRO A 76 -7.39 6.29 6.44
C PRO A 76 -7.69 7.07 7.72
N ALA A 77 -8.98 7.25 8.02
CA ALA A 77 -9.37 7.93 9.24
C ALA A 77 -8.66 7.21 10.39
N SER A 78 -7.62 7.86 10.94
CA SER A 78 -7.00 7.39 12.17
C SER A 78 -8.13 7.31 13.18
N ALA A 79 -8.42 6.11 13.64
CA ALA A 79 -9.30 5.90 14.75
C ALA A 79 -8.65 6.56 15.97
N ALA A 80 -9.23 7.69 16.37
CA ALA A 80 -9.08 8.40 17.65
C ALA A 80 -7.69 8.97 18.02
#